data_AF-A0A224XXA8-F1
#
_entry.id   AF-A0A224XXA8-F1
#
_cell.length_a   1.000
_cell.length_b   1.000
_cell.length_c   1.000
_cell.angle_alpha   90.00
_cell.angle_beta   90.00
_cell.angle_gamma   90.00
#
_symmetry.space_group_name_H-M   'P 1'
#
loop_
_entity.id
_entity.type
_entity.pdbx_description
1 polymer ?
#
loop_
_entity_poly.entity_id
_entity_poly.type
_entity_poly.pdbx_seq_one_letter_code
_entity_poly.pdbx_strand_id
1 'polypeptide(L)'
;MDFSESDIFLLKNLLDGDKNISSSSDDDLPNTSAAKLGPADIKRSVNVKITGNQSKEEPKEIRSSDPNNIWEWYEVPEVPHTDDIHADPRIKPEYDIKYKQFVATEDVYLQMGNKTPITASCEGMIIDITMKGENKDDIDCNVTDTHLDIRSPSYRLNLALPHPVIPDSCSAEWHGKTSHLIVNLTLSREYDFLNF
;
A
#
# COMPACT_ATOMS: atom_id res chain seq x y z
N MET A 1 39.23 -30.74 -14.01
CA MET A 1 39.58 -29.36 -13.63
C MET A 1 39.42 -29.36 -12.14
N ASP A 2 40.52 -29.58 -11.43
CA ASP A 2 40.47 -29.99 -10.03
C ASP A 2 40.89 -28.78 -9.21
N PHE A 3 39.93 -28.22 -8.47
CA PHE A 3 40.16 -27.10 -7.59
C PHE A 3 40.99 -27.56 -6.39
N SER A 4 42.11 -26.88 -6.18
CA SER A 4 43.09 -27.16 -5.14
C SER A 4 42.90 -26.23 -3.94
N GLU A 5 43.37 -26.63 -2.76
CA GLU A 5 43.32 -25.77 -1.57
C GLU A 5 44.06 -24.44 -1.75
N SER A 6 45.05 -24.38 -2.64
CA SER A 6 45.73 -23.15 -3.06
C SER A 6 44.80 -22.12 -3.72
N ASP A 7 43.75 -22.56 -4.42
CA ASP A 7 42.83 -21.68 -5.13
C ASP A 7 41.95 -20.89 -4.14
N ILE A 8 41.67 -21.47 -2.97
CA ILE A 8 40.94 -20.81 -1.87
C ILE A 8 41.79 -19.67 -1.28
N PHE A 9 43.10 -19.87 -1.14
CA PHE A 9 44.01 -18.82 -0.65
C PHE A 9 44.18 -17.67 -1.65
N LEU A 10 44.19 -17.97 -2.96
CA LEU A 10 44.21 -16.95 -4.00
C LEU A 10 42.93 -16.12 -4.02
N LEU A 11 41.77 -16.76 -3.85
CA LEU A 11 40.48 -16.08 -3.73
C LEU A 11 40.43 -15.16 -2.51
N LYS A 12 40.93 -15.62 -1.36
CA LYS A 12 41.04 -14.80 -0.15
C LYS A 12 41.86 -13.52 -0.41
N ASN A 13 43.03 -13.66 -1.04
CA ASN A 13 43.88 -12.50 -1.34
C ASN A 13 43.26 -11.54 -2.37
N LEU A 14 42.41 -12.05 -3.27
CA LEU A 14 41.65 -11.23 -4.20
C LEU A 14 40.52 -10.46 -3.49
N LEU A 15 39.87 -11.08 -2.51
CA LEU A 15 38.75 -10.50 -1.75
C LEU A 15 39.23 -9.48 -0.70
N ASP A 16 40.43 -9.67 -0.15
CA ASP A 16 41.07 -8.78 0.84
C ASP A 16 41.73 -7.53 0.21
N GLY A 17 41.34 -7.16 -1.02
CA GLY A 17 41.85 -6.00 -1.77
C GLY A 17 42.01 -4.74 -0.92
N ASP A 18 43.21 -4.16 -1.02
CA ASP A 18 43.74 -2.99 -0.31
C ASP A 18 42.75 -2.11 0.45
N LYS A 19 42.74 -2.26 1.78
CA LYS A 19 42.10 -1.31 2.73
C LYS A 19 42.75 0.08 2.77
N ASN A 20 43.61 0.44 1.81
CA ASN A 20 44.39 1.68 1.80
C ASN A 20 44.45 2.35 0.41
N ILE A 21 43.30 2.56 -0.23
CA ILE A 21 43.16 3.64 -1.23
C ILE A 21 42.05 4.56 -0.73
N SER A 22 42.49 5.49 0.11
CA SER A 22 41.72 6.65 0.55
C SER A 22 41.63 7.70 -0.55
N SER A 23 40.44 8.30 -0.66
CA SER A 23 40.23 9.70 -1.02
C SER A 23 40.35 10.09 -2.50
N SER A 24 39.26 9.92 -3.25
CA SER A 24 38.87 10.89 -4.29
C SER A 24 37.73 11.72 -3.72
N SER A 25 38.08 12.91 -3.23
CA SER A 25 37.18 13.90 -2.65
C SER A 25 36.73 14.84 -3.77
N ASP A 26 35.59 14.56 -4.38
CA ASP A 26 34.81 15.52 -5.16
C ASP A 26 33.45 15.63 -4.46
N ASP A 27 33.25 16.68 -3.66
CA ASP A 27 31.94 17.33 -3.39
C ASP A 27 32.07 18.36 -2.25
N ASP A 28 32.77 19.47 -2.50
CA ASP A 28 32.58 20.71 -1.75
C ASP A 28 31.61 21.62 -2.50
N LEU A 29 30.30 21.40 -2.30
CA LEU A 29 29.25 22.34 -2.69
C LEU A 29 28.52 22.82 -1.43
N PRO A 30 28.34 24.14 -1.23
CA PRO A 30 27.69 24.65 -0.04
C PRO A 30 26.23 24.21 0.02
N ASN A 31 25.84 23.65 1.17
CA ASN A 31 24.46 23.31 1.54
C ASN A 31 23.57 24.57 1.46
N THR A 32 22.92 24.78 0.33
CA THR A 32 21.80 25.70 0.23
C THR A 32 20.52 24.89 0.44
N SER A 33 19.73 25.28 1.43
CA SER A 33 18.49 24.63 1.87
C SER A 33 17.33 24.79 0.88
N ALA A 34 17.60 24.67 -0.42
CA ALA A 34 16.66 24.99 -1.49
C ALA A 34 16.78 24.02 -2.67
N ALA A 35 16.67 22.72 -2.42
CA ALA A 35 16.41 21.73 -3.47
C ALA A 35 15.78 20.47 -2.89
N LYS A 36 14.49 20.55 -2.54
CA LYS A 36 13.68 19.37 -2.18
C LYS A 36 12.45 19.26 -3.08
N LEU A 37 12.65 19.52 -4.37
CA LEU A 37 11.66 19.27 -5.41
C LEU A 37 12.41 18.69 -6.61
N GLY A 38 12.09 17.44 -6.94
CA GLY A 38 12.58 16.81 -8.16
C GLY A 38 11.62 17.05 -9.33
N PRO A 39 12.05 16.80 -10.57
CA PRO A 39 11.17 16.87 -11.75
C PRO A 39 9.98 15.88 -11.72
N ALA A 40 9.90 15.01 -10.70
CA ALA A 40 8.79 14.10 -10.45
C ALA A 40 7.69 14.66 -9.51
N ASP A 41 7.86 15.83 -8.89
CA ASP A 41 6.90 16.43 -7.93
C ASP A 41 5.71 17.17 -8.59
N ILE A 42 5.30 16.74 -9.78
CA ILE A 42 4.15 17.32 -10.48
C ILE A 42 2.90 16.54 -10.06
N LYS A 43 2.40 16.80 -8.85
CA LYS A 43 0.97 16.74 -8.45
C LYS A 43 0.82 17.01 -6.95
N ARG A 44 -0.05 17.95 -6.59
CA ARG A 44 -0.63 18.03 -5.24
C ARG A 44 -1.64 16.88 -5.12
N SER A 45 -1.22 15.73 -4.61
CA SER A 45 -2.17 14.70 -4.17
C SER A 45 -2.79 15.15 -2.85
N VAL A 46 -4.12 15.20 -2.81
CA VAL A 46 -4.84 15.53 -1.59
C VAL A 46 -5.21 14.21 -0.94
N ASN A 47 -4.42 13.77 0.05
CA ASN A 47 -4.65 12.53 0.77
C ASN A 47 -6.09 12.49 1.33
N VAL A 48 -6.78 11.38 1.11
CA VAL A 48 -8.02 11.04 1.84
C VAL A 48 -7.60 10.35 3.14
N LYS A 49 -8.25 10.68 4.25
CA LYS A 49 -8.00 10.01 5.52
C LYS A 49 -8.57 8.60 5.44
N ILE A 50 -7.71 7.59 5.39
CA ILE A 50 -8.11 6.20 5.60
C ILE A 50 -8.15 5.99 7.11
N THR A 51 -9.33 5.65 7.63
CA THR A 51 -9.48 5.29 9.04
C THR A 51 -9.37 3.79 9.14
N GLY A 52 -8.20 3.28 9.52
CA GLY A 52 -8.02 1.87 9.84
C GLY A 52 -8.62 1.58 11.21
N ASN A 53 -9.75 0.87 11.25
CA ASN A 53 -10.30 0.35 12.51
C ASN A 53 -9.59 -0.97 12.87
N GLN A 54 -8.36 -0.90 13.38
CA GLN A 54 -7.76 -2.05 14.10
C GLN A 54 -6.99 -1.58 15.33
N SER A 55 -7.68 -1.51 16.46
CA SER A 55 -7.07 -1.73 17.77
C SER A 55 -7.46 -3.12 18.25
N LYS A 56 -6.65 -4.13 17.92
CA LYS A 56 -6.67 -5.42 18.63
C LYS A 56 -6.00 -5.20 19.99
N GLU A 57 -6.74 -4.65 20.94
CA GLU A 57 -6.35 -4.69 22.35
C GLU A 57 -6.97 -5.93 22.99
N GLU A 58 -6.13 -6.72 23.68
CA GLU A 58 -6.54 -7.80 24.56
C GLU A 58 -7.60 -7.32 25.57
N PRO A 59 -8.45 -8.22 26.12
CA PRO A 59 -9.54 -7.82 27.01
C PRO A 59 -8.97 -7.25 28.31
N LYS A 60 -8.80 -5.92 28.36
CA LYS A 60 -8.55 -5.18 29.59
C LYS A 60 -9.86 -5.07 30.35
N GLU A 61 -9.79 -5.31 31.66
CA GLU A 61 -10.87 -5.14 32.61
C GLU A 61 -11.69 -3.87 32.32
N ILE A 62 -13.02 -4.01 32.31
CA ILE A 62 -13.99 -2.95 32.07
C ILE A 62 -13.83 -1.89 33.17
N ARG A 63 -12.94 -0.94 32.94
CA ARG A 63 -12.93 0.34 33.66
C ARG A 63 -13.82 1.27 32.88
N SER A 64 -14.65 2.03 33.61
CA SER A 64 -15.49 3.07 33.01
C SER A 64 -14.62 4.00 32.17
N SER A 65 -14.72 3.91 30.85
CA SER A 65 -14.21 4.95 29.96
C SER A 65 -15.04 6.22 30.19
N ASP A 66 -14.54 7.31 29.63
CA ASP A 66 -14.97 8.69 29.89
C ASP A 66 -16.50 8.83 30.07
N PRO A 67 -16.99 9.55 31.10
CA PRO A 67 -18.42 9.68 31.40
C PRO A 67 -19.24 10.41 30.30
N ASN A 68 -18.55 10.91 29.26
CA ASN A 68 -19.16 11.54 28.10
C ASN A 68 -19.21 10.62 26.88
N ASN A 69 -18.57 9.44 26.92
CA ASN A 69 -18.61 8.51 25.82
C ASN A 69 -19.85 7.62 25.93
N ILE A 70 -20.70 7.66 24.90
CA ILE A 70 -21.98 6.93 24.89
C ILE A 70 -21.76 5.46 24.49
N TRP A 71 -20.71 5.16 23.72
CA TRP A 71 -20.43 3.81 23.22
C TRP A 71 -18.97 3.45 23.38
N GLU A 72 -18.74 2.27 23.94
CA GLU A 72 -17.42 1.68 24.00
C GLU A 72 -17.15 0.85 22.74
N TRP A 73 -15.88 0.73 22.35
CA TRP A 73 -15.51 0.03 21.10
C TRP A 73 -16.00 -1.44 21.06
N TYR A 74 -16.14 -2.07 22.24
CA TYR A 74 -16.64 -3.42 22.40
C TYR A 74 -18.17 -3.52 22.45
N GLU A 75 -18.89 -2.40 22.64
CA GLU A 75 -20.35 -2.36 22.71
C GLU A 75 -21.00 -2.16 21.33
N VAL A 76 -20.24 -1.70 20.34
CA VAL A 76 -20.71 -1.59 18.96
C VAL A 76 -20.60 -2.96 18.28
N PRO A 77 -21.71 -3.65 17.97
CA PRO A 77 -21.65 -4.93 17.28
C PRO A 77 -21.04 -4.74 15.88
N GLU A 78 -20.08 -5.58 15.53
CA GLU A 78 -19.55 -5.66 14.17
C GLU A 78 -20.68 -6.07 13.22
N VAL A 79 -21.18 -5.11 12.45
CA VAL A 79 -22.18 -5.38 11.42
C VAL A 79 -21.52 -6.29 10.38
N PRO A 80 -22.08 -7.48 10.09
CA PRO A 80 -21.51 -8.36 9.09
C PRO A 80 -21.43 -7.63 7.75
N HIS A 81 -20.30 -7.81 7.05
CA HIS A 81 -20.00 -7.20 5.74
C HIS A 81 -20.88 -7.75 4.60
N THR A 82 -22.15 -8.07 4.87
CA THR A 82 -23.09 -8.55 3.86
C THR A 82 -23.54 -7.40 2.97
N ASP A 83 -23.64 -7.70 1.68
CA ASP A 83 -24.27 -6.86 0.67
C ASP A 83 -25.76 -6.76 0.98
N ASP A 84 -26.13 -5.83 1.87
CA ASP A 84 -27.53 -5.49 2.19
C ASP A 84 -28.15 -4.64 1.07
N ILE A 85 -27.94 -5.09 -0.18
CA ILE A 85 -28.42 -4.45 -1.43
C ILE A 85 -29.94 -4.25 -1.40
N HIS A 86 -30.64 -5.03 -0.57
CA HIS A 86 -32.08 -4.93 -0.42
C HIS A 86 -32.54 -3.87 0.60
N ALA A 87 -31.65 -3.41 1.48
CA ALA A 87 -31.96 -2.44 2.54
C ALA A 87 -31.46 -1.02 2.20
N ASP A 88 -30.39 -0.89 1.42
CA ASP A 88 -29.80 0.41 1.09
C ASP A 88 -30.33 0.97 -0.25
N PRO A 89 -30.90 2.20 -0.28
CA PRO A 89 -31.35 2.84 -1.52
C PRO A 89 -30.22 3.34 -2.45
N ARG A 90 -28.95 3.29 -2.02
CA ARG A 90 -27.81 3.80 -2.78
C ARG A 90 -27.44 2.90 -3.95
N ILE A 91 -26.90 3.52 -5.00
CA ILE A 91 -26.52 2.82 -6.24
C ILE A 91 -25.14 2.19 -6.07
N LYS A 92 -24.94 0.98 -6.61
CA LYS A 92 -23.60 0.38 -6.70
C LYS A 92 -22.82 1.06 -7.84
N PRO A 93 -21.67 1.70 -7.57
CA PRO A 93 -20.89 2.35 -8.61
C PRO A 93 -20.19 1.32 -9.52
N GLU A 94 -19.85 1.75 -10.74
CA GLU A 94 -19.02 0.96 -11.66
C GLU A 94 -17.57 0.98 -11.17
N TYR A 95 -16.93 -0.18 -11.10
CA TYR A 95 -15.54 -0.29 -10.66
C TYR A 95 -14.74 -1.26 -11.53
N ASP A 96 -13.44 -1.00 -11.63
CA ASP A 96 -12.47 -1.86 -12.30
C ASP A 96 -11.30 -2.19 -11.36
N ILE A 97 -10.81 -3.42 -11.41
CA ILE A 97 -9.72 -3.91 -10.56
C ILE A 97 -8.48 -4.15 -11.43
N LYS A 98 -7.42 -3.41 -11.16
CA LYS A 98 -6.14 -3.47 -11.87
C LYS A 98 -5.06 -3.94 -10.89
N TYR A 99 -4.15 -4.79 -11.34
CA TYR A 99 -3.00 -5.21 -10.53
C TYR A 99 -1.75 -4.45 -10.95
N LYS A 100 -0.95 -4.03 -9.97
CA LYS A 100 0.30 -3.29 -10.17
C LYS A 100 1.46 -4.13 -9.64
N GLN A 101 2.43 -4.34 -10.51
CA GLN A 101 3.70 -4.98 -10.18
C GLN A 101 4.80 -3.92 -10.09
N PHE A 102 5.62 -3.99 -9.05
CA PHE A 102 6.83 -3.22 -8.92
C PHE A 102 7.97 -3.95 -9.62
N VAL A 103 8.41 -3.40 -10.76
CA VAL A 103 9.44 -4.00 -11.61
C VAL A 103 10.69 -3.14 -11.52
N ALA A 104 11.80 -3.74 -11.09
CA ALA A 104 13.09 -3.07 -10.97
C ALA A 104 13.89 -3.21 -12.27
N THR A 105 15.02 -2.50 -12.39
CA THR A 105 15.86 -2.55 -13.59
C THR A 105 16.43 -3.95 -13.85
N GLU A 106 16.70 -4.71 -12.79
CA GLU A 106 17.18 -6.09 -12.84
C GLU A 106 16.12 -7.03 -13.43
N ASP A 107 14.85 -6.80 -13.12
CA ASP A 107 13.73 -7.55 -13.69
C ASP A 107 13.57 -7.27 -15.19
N VAL A 108 13.62 -5.99 -15.59
CA VAL A 108 13.41 -5.57 -16.99
C VAL A 108 14.59 -5.93 -17.89
N TYR A 109 15.81 -5.67 -17.43
CA TYR A 109 17.00 -5.75 -18.28
C TYR A 109 17.80 -7.03 -18.10
N LEU A 110 17.80 -7.62 -16.90
CA LEU A 110 18.60 -8.82 -16.59
C LEU A 110 17.73 -10.07 -16.40
N GLN A 111 16.42 -9.90 -16.27
CA GLN A 111 15.47 -10.97 -15.98
C GLN A 111 15.90 -11.82 -14.78
N MET A 112 16.55 -11.18 -13.80
CA MET A 112 17.13 -11.84 -12.63
C MET A 112 16.17 -11.93 -11.45
N GLY A 113 15.19 -11.04 -11.35
CA GLY A 113 14.15 -11.19 -10.34
C GLY A 113 13.15 -12.24 -10.77
N ASN A 114 12.77 -13.09 -9.82
CA ASN A 114 11.89 -14.24 -10.06
C ASN A 114 10.42 -13.84 -10.26
N LYS A 115 10.17 -12.63 -10.76
CA LYS A 115 8.82 -12.09 -10.95
C LYS A 115 8.24 -12.59 -12.26
N THR A 116 6.97 -13.01 -12.21
CA THR A 116 6.23 -13.49 -13.37
C THR A 116 5.19 -12.44 -13.78
N PRO A 117 4.74 -12.41 -15.05
CA PRO A 117 3.67 -11.51 -15.51
C PRO A 117 2.27 -11.90 -14.98
N ILE A 118 2.20 -12.77 -13.97
CA ILE A 118 0.98 -13.27 -13.36
C ILE A 118 0.66 -12.41 -12.15
N THR A 119 -0.63 -12.25 -11.83
CA THR A 119 -1.12 -11.50 -10.66
C THR A 119 -0.51 -11.95 -9.34
N ALA A 120 -0.04 -13.20 -9.24
CA ALA A 120 0.68 -13.72 -8.07
C ALA A 120 1.96 -12.92 -7.75
N SER A 121 2.59 -12.29 -8.74
CA SER A 121 3.79 -11.47 -8.55
C SER A 121 3.47 -9.99 -8.36
N CYS A 122 2.20 -9.55 -8.38
CA CYS A 122 1.85 -8.16 -8.14
C CYS A 122 1.84 -7.84 -6.63
N GLU A 123 2.46 -6.73 -6.25
CA GLU A 123 2.48 -6.19 -4.89
C GLU A 123 1.27 -5.31 -4.59
N GLY A 124 0.72 -4.68 -5.63
CA GLY A 124 -0.34 -3.69 -5.51
C GLY A 124 -1.61 -4.11 -6.24
N MET A 125 -2.74 -3.67 -5.69
CA MET A 125 -4.05 -3.75 -6.30
C MET A 125 -4.64 -2.34 -6.36
N ILE A 126 -5.15 -1.94 -7.52
CA ILE A 126 -5.74 -0.63 -7.76
C ILE A 126 -7.21 -0.83 -8.11
N ILE A 127 -8.09 -0.18 -7.37
CA ILE A 127 -9.53 -0.23 -7.62
C ILE A 127 -9.96 1.16 -8.08
N ASP A 128 -10.44 1.22 -9.32
CA ASP A 128 -10.85 2.44 -10.00
C ASP A 128 -12.38 2.49 -10.02
N ILE A 129 -12.96 3.36 -9.20
CA ILE A 129 -14.41 3.47 -9.00
C ILE A 129 -14.93 4.75 -9.64
N THR A 130 -15.95 4.63 -10.49
CA THR A 130 -16.61 5.77 -11.15
C THR A 130 -17.80 6.26 -10.31
N MET A 131 -17.74 7.49 -9.81
CA MET A 131 -18.80 8.10 -8.98
C MET A 131 -19.12 9.50 -9.48
N LYS A 132 -20.11 9.64 -10.38
CA LYS A 132 -20.42 10.92 -11.02
C LYS A 132 -21.19 11.84 -10.06
N GLY A 133 -20.75 13.10 -9.96
CA GLY A 133 -21.47 14.14 -9.21
C GLY A 133 -21.24 14.14 -7.71
N GLU A 134 -20.34 13.29 -7.20
CA GLU A 134 -19.94 13.28 -5.79
C GLU A 134 -18.76 14.23 -5.52
N ASN A 135 -18.66 14.72 -4.29
CA ASN A 135 -17.52 15.49 -3.83
C ASN A 135 -16.55 14.63 -3.02
N LYS A 136 -15.30 15.09 -2.92
CA LYS A 136 -14.27 14.41 -2.12
C LYS A 136 -14.69 14.25 -0.66
N ASP A 137 -15.27 15.29 -0.07
CA ASP A 137 -15.51 15.37 1.38
C ASP A 137 -16.66 14.48 1.83
N ASP A 138 -17.52 14.07 0.88
CA ASP A 138 -18.68 13.21 1.13
C ASP A 138 -18.35 11.71 0.95
N ILE A 139 -17.11 11.38 0.60
CA ILE A 139 -16.67 10.00 0.31
C ILE A 139 -15.92 9.45 1.53
N ASP A 140 -16.51 8.43 2.15
CA ASP A 140 -15.89 7.63 3.20
C ASP A 140 -15.32 6.34 2.61
N CYS A 141 -14.01 6.14 2.78
CA CYS A 141 -13.31 4.94 2.36
C CYS A 141 -12.84 4.17 3.59
N ASN A 142 -13.42 2.99 3.84
CA ASN A 142 -12.98 2.08 4.89
C ASN A 142 -12.32 0.84 4.28
N VAL A 143 -11.09 0.56 4.70
CA VAL A 143 -10.31 -0.59 4.23
C VAL A 143 -10.02 -1.48 5.43
N THR A 144 -10.40 -2.75 5.31
CA THR A 144 -10.04 -3.82 6.24
C THR A 144 -9.13 -4.81 5.50
N ASP A 145 -8.60 -5.80 6.23
CA ASP A 145 -7.69 -6.79 5.65
C ASP A 145 -8.31 -7.56 4.48
N THR A 146 -9.63 -7.79 4.49
CA THR A 146 -10.33 -8.63 3.49
C THR A 146 -11.52 -7.93 2.82
N HIS A 147 -11.91 -6.74 3.25
CA HIS A 147 -13.05 -6.00 2.71
C HIS A 147 -12.72 -4.52 2.47
N LEU A 148 -13.26 -3.99 1.37
CA LEU A 148 -13.30 -2.57 1.04
C LEU A 148 -14.75 -2.09 1.11
N ASP A 149 -15.04 -1.11 1.95
CA ASP A 149 -16.34 -0.46 2.05
C ASP A 149 -16.21 1.03 1.71
N ILE A 150 -16.87 1.44 0.63
CA ILE A 150 -16.93 2.82 0.16
C ILE A 150 -18.36 3.31 0.30
N ARG A 151 -18.51 4.46 0.94
CA ARG A 151 -19.81 5.09 1.19
C ARG A 151 -19.77 6.53 0.70
N SER A 152 -20.76 6.89 -0.10
CA SER A 152 -21.09 8.28 -0.44
C SER A 152 -22.61 8.49 -0.26
N PRO A 153 -23.11 9.74 -0.32
CA PRO A 153 -24.54 10.03 -0.28
C PRO A 153 -25.36 9.23 -1.30
N SER A 154 -24.85 9.07 -2.52
CA SER A 154 -25.56 8.43 -3.63
C SER A 154 -25.10 7.00 -3.90
N TYR A 155 -23.87 6.66 -3.53
CA TYR A 155 -23.22 5.39 -3.87
C TYR A 155 -22.81 4.59 -2.63
N ARG A 156 -22.90 3.26 -2.76
CA ARG A 156 -22.38 2.32 -1.79
C ARG A 156 -21.70 1.17 -2.53
N LEU A 157 -20.47 0.87 -2.13
CA LEU A 157 -19.72 -0.28 -2.63
C LEU A 157 -19.11 -1.03 -1.47
N ASN A 158 -19.65 -2.20 -1.18
CA ASN A 158 -18.99 -3.20 -0.35
C ASN A 158 -18.39 -4.26 -1.28
N LEU A 159 -17.09 -4.49 -1.16
CA LEU A 159 -16.33 -5.39 -2.01
C LEU A 159 -15.44 -6.28 -1.15
N ALA A 160 -15.68 -7.60 -1.24
CA ALA A 160 -14.77 -8.59 -0.69
C ALA A 160 -13.50 -8.67 -1.55
N LEU A 161 -12.34 -8.55 -0.92
CA LEU A 161 -11.05 -8.59 -1.58
C LEU A 161 -10.62 -10.05 -1.80
N PRO A 162 -10.09 -10.40 -2.98
CA PRO A 162 -9.65 -11.77 -3.28
C PRO A 162 -8.39 -12.17 -2.50
N HIS A 163 -7.58 -11.19 -2.11
CA HIS A 163 -6.35 -11.35 -1.36
C HIS A 163 -6.31 -10.38 -0.20
N PRO A 164 -5.67 -10.75 0.92
CA PRO A 164 -5.56 -9.87 2.07
C PRO A 164 -4.69 -8.65 1.73
N VAL A 165 -5.01 -7.51 2.32
CA VAL A 165 -4.29 -6.24 2.15
C VAL A 165 -3.71 -5.78 3.48
N ILE A 166 -2.75 -4.85 3.42
CA ILE A 166 -2.19 -4.15 4.59
C ILE A 166 -2.87 -2.77 4.66
N PRO A 167 -3.83 -2.55 5.56
CA PRO A 167 -4.60 -1.29 5.60
C PRO A 167 -3.73 -0.04 5.78
N ASP A 168 -2.64 -0.15 6.54
CA ASP A 168 -1.77 0.96 6.89
C ASP A 168 -0.97 1.52 5.70
N SER A 169 -0.68 0.70 4.68
CA SER A 169 0.03 1.13 3.48
C SER A 169 -0.89 1.43 2.30
N CYS A 170 -2.21 1.30 2.47
CA CYS A 170 -3.18 1.66 1.46
C CYS A 170 -3.28 3.18 1.31
N SER A 171 -3.65 3.65 0.11
CA SER A 171 -3.91 5.07 -0.15
C SER A 171 -5.11 5.23 -1.08
N ALA A 172 -5.83 6.34 -0.97
CA ALA A 172 -6.97 6.65 -1.83
C ALA A 172 -6.86 8.07 -2.37
N GLU A 173 -7.06 8.20 -3.69
CA GLU A 173 -6.98 9.46 -4.41
C GLU A 173 -8.29 9.74 -5.16
N TRP A 174 -8.85 10.93 -4.94
CA TRP A 174 -10.03 11.41 -5.67
C TRP A 174 -9.62 12.28 -6.86
N HIS A 175 -10.14 11.96 -8.04
CA HIS A 175 -9.98 12.76 -9.25
C HIS A 175 -11.28 13.44 -9.65
N GLY A 176 -11.52 14.64 -9.12
CA GLY A 176 -12.76 15.39 -9.36
C GLY A 176 -13.04 15.76 -10.83
N LYS A 177 -12.01 15.84 -11.68
CA LYS A 177 -12.21 16.13 -13.12
C LYS A 177 -12.88 14.97 -13.87
N THR A 178 -12.49 13.74 -13.53
CA THR A 178 -13.01 12.53 -14.18
C THR A 178 -14.12 11.90 -13.34
N SER A 179 -14.28 12.31 -12.07
CA SER A 179 -15.20 11.70 -11.10
C SER A 179 -14.85 10.24 -10.79
N HIS A 180 -13.54 9.97 -10.66
CA HIS A 180 -13.01 8.66 -10.30
C HIS A 180 -12.36 8.68 -8.91
N LEU A 181 -12.65 7.66 -8.12
CA LEU A 181 -11.93 7.32 -6.90
C LEU A 181 -10.96 6.18 -7.20
N ILE A 182 -9.66 6.44 -7.04
CA ILE A 182 -8.61 5.45 -7.20
C ILE A 182 -8.15 5.01 -5.81
N VAL A 183 -8.39 3.75 -5.47
CA VAL A 183 -7.93 3.13 -4.23
C VAL A 183 -6.73 2.25 -4.54
N ASN A 184 -5.56 2.63 -4.02
CA ASN A 184 -4.35 1.83 -4.06
C ASN A 184 -4.27 0.98 -2.80
N LEU A 185 -4.31 -0.33 -2.97
CA LEU A 185 -4.23 -1.32 -1.93
C LEU A 185 -2.89 -2.06 -2.04
N THR A 186 -2.19 -2.20 -0.92
CA THR A 186 -0.99 -3.04 -0.85
C THR A 186 -1.39 -4.44 -0.42
N LEU A 187 -1.02 -5.45 -1.20
CA LEU A 187 -1.33 -6.83 -0.89
C LEU A 187 -0.40 -7.37 0.22
N SER A 188 -0.97 -8.12 1.16
CA SER A 188 -0.22 -8.86 2.16
C SER A 188 0.14 -10.25 1.60
N ARG A 189 1.42 -10.47 1.28
CA ARG A 189 1.92 -11.72 0.68
C ARG A 189 2.81 -12.49 1.66
N GLU A 190 2.57 -13.78 1.82
CA GLU A 190 3.28 -14.64 2.80
C GLU A 190 4.77 -14.83 2.49
N TYR A 191 5.23 -14.60 1.25
CA TYR A 191 6.61 -14.84 0.82
C TYR A 191 7.27 -13.62 0.20
N ASP A 192 6.83 -12.42 0.57
CA ASP A 192 7.38 -11.18 0.03
C ASP A 192 8.89 -11.04 0.33
N PHE A 193 9.35 -11.61 1.45
CA PHE A 193 10.76 -11.65 1.85
C PHE A 193 11.63 -12.63 1.03
N LEU A 194 11.06 -13.45 0.14
CA LEU A 194 11.82 -14.34 -0.75
C LEU A 194 11.84 -13.84 -2.19
N ASN A 195 10.94 -12.92 -2.53
CA ASN A 195 10.84 -12.31 -3.85
C ASN A 195 11.66 -11.02 -3.88
N PHE A 196 12.98 -11.17 -4.06
CA PHE A 196 13.89 -10.09 -4.40
C PHE A 196 14.00 -9.93 -5.93
#